data_AF-D8F6G2-F1
#
_entry.id   AF-D8F6G2-F1
#
_cell.length_a   1.000
_cell.length_b   1.000
_cell.length_c   1.000
_cell.angle_alpha   90.00
_cell.angle_beta   90.00
_cell.angle_gamma   90.00
#
_symmetry.space_group_name_H-M   'P 1'
#
loop_
_entity.id
_entity.type
_entity.pdbx_description
1 polymer ?
#
loop_
_entity_poly.entity_id
_entity_poly.type
_entity_poly.pdbx_seq_one_letter_code
_entity_poly.pdbx_strand_id
1 'polypeptide(L)'
;MGFIDPDVVFSLHFISIMAILVGIVGGVATIMGPAVGAFIMVGLQETFRSSFFGLAPKWISQGHALVFGLLVIFVILFLANGVVGDWKKIKRNVFRVRESH
;
A
#
# COMPACT_ATOMS: atom_id res chain seq x y z
N MET A 1 11.48 -29.59 7.52
CA MET A 1 10.26 -29.61 6.69
C MET A 1 9.47 -28.37 7.04
N GLY A 2 9.49 -27.36 6.18
CA GLY A 2 8.74 -26.11 6.42
C GLY A 2 7.25 -26.41 6.34
N PHE A 3 6.55 -26.28 7.47
CA PHE A 3 5.09 -26.29 7.46
C PHE A 3 4.64 -25.00 6.78
N ILE A 4 4.05 -25.13 5.59
CA ILE A 4 3.43 -24.02 4.88
C ILE A 4 1.99 -24.03 5.33
N ASP A 5 1.62 -23.11 6.21
CA ASP A 5 0.25 -23.00 6.73
C ASP A 5 -0.66 -22.44 5.63
N PRO A 6 -1.58 -23.26 5.06
CA PRO A 6 -2.38 -22.86 3.91
C PRO A 6 -3.32 -21.70 4.22
N ASP A 7 -3.71 -21.51 5.48
CA ASP A 7 -4.54 -20.37 5.87
C ASP A 7 -3.79 -19.03 5.74
N VAL A 8 -2.47 -19.06 5.92
CA VAL A 8 -1.61 -17.88 5.82
C VAL A 8 -1.21 -17.59 4.38
N VAL A 9 -0.95 -18.63 3.57
CA VAL A 9 -0.46 -18.47 2.18
C VAL A 9 -1.51 -18.61 1.08
N PHE A 10 -2.70 -19.14 1.38
CA PHE A 10 -3.80 -19.33 0.41
C PHE A 10 -5.11 -18.69 0.85
N SER A 11 -5.10 -17.76 1.82
CA SER A 11 -6.29 -16.96 2.09
C SER A 11 -6.61 -16.09 0.88
N LEU A 12 -7.53 -16.59 0.06
CA LEU A 12 -7.98 -15.98 -1.19
C LEU A 12 -8.46 -14.55 -0.96
N HIS A 13 -9.05 -14.30 0.21
CA HIS A 13 -9.55 -12.98 0.58
C HIS A 13 -8.38 -11.98 0.69
N PHE A 14 -7.30 -12.32 1.40
CA PHE A 14 -6.17 -11.40 1.57
C PHE A 14 -5.33 -11.25 0.31
N ILE A 15 -5.08 -12.35 -0.40
CA ILE A 15 -4.18 -12.36 -1.57
C ILE A 15 -4.83 -11.70 -2.78
N SER A 16 -6.11 -11.97 -3.03
CA SER A 16 -6.82 -11.37 -4.17
C SER A 16 -7.00 -9.87 -3.99
N ILE A 17 -7.31 -9.43 -2.78
CA ILE A 17 -7.37 -7.99 -2.46
C ILE A 17 -6.01 -7.37 -2.70
N MET A 18 -4.93 -7.96 -2.19
CA MET A 18 -3.59 -7.40 -2.32
C MET A 18 -3.14 -7.26 -3.77
N ALA A 19 -3.47 -8.21 -4.64
CA ALA A 19 -3.17 -8.10 -6.07
C ALA A 19 -3.86 -6.88 -6.72
N ILE A 20 -5.12 -6.64 -6.38
CA ILE A 20 -5.87 -5.46 -6.84
C ILE A 20 -5.29 -4.16 -6.25
N LEU A 21 -4.96 -4.17 -4.95
CA LEU A 21 -4.40 -3.00 -4.27
C LEU A 21 -3.05 -2.59 -4.86
N VAL A 22 -2.18 -3.54 -5.16
CA VAL A 22 -0.90 -3.27 -5.83
C VAL A 22 -1.11 -2.56 -7.16
N GLY A 23 -2.10 -2.98 -7.96
CA GLY A 23 -2.43 -2.34 -9.23
C GLY A 23 -2.97 -0.92 -9.06
N ILE A 24 -3.91 -0.71 -8.13
CA ILE A 24 -4.53 0.60 -7.88
C ILE A 24 -3.52 1.58 -7.27
N VAL A 25 -2.76 1.16 -6.27
CA VAL A 25 -1.76 1.99 -5.58
C VAL A 25 -0.59 2.33 -6.49
N GLY A 26 -0.08 1.34 -7.21
CA GLY A 26 1.02 1.54 -8.15
C GLY A 26 0.65 2.41 -9.36
N GLY A 27 -0.55 2.19 -9.90
CA GLY A 27 -1.09 2.89 -11.07
C GLY A 27 -1.57 1.91 -12.15
N VAL A 28 -2.86 1.99 -12.45
CA VAL A 28 -3.54 1.12 -13.41
C VAL A 28 -2.99 1.37 -14.82
N ALA A 29 -2.75 0.30 -15.58
CA ALA A 29 -2.21 0.33 -16.94
C ALA A 29 -0.79 0.93 -17.10
N THR A 30 0.02 0.96 -16.04
CA THR A 30 1.43 1.39 -16.11
C THR A 30 2.38 0.19 -16.00
N ILE A 31 3.49 0.19 -16.76
CA ILE A 31 4.47 -0.90 -16.77
C ILE A 31 5.17 -1.03 -15.40
N MET A 32 5.49 0.09 -14.76
CA MET A 32 6.18 0.13 -13.47
C MET A 32 5.22 0.20 -12.27
N GLY A 33 3.93 0.41 -12.48
CA GLY A 33 2.92 0.49 -11.43
C GLY A 33 2.93 -0.73 -10.52
N PRO A 34 2.83 -1.96 -11.06
CA PRO A 34 2.84 -3.17 -10.23
C PRO A 34 4.10 -3.30 -9.35
N ALA A 35 5.28 -2.94 -9.87
CA ALA A 35 6.52 -3.01 -9.11
C ALA A 35 6.54 -2.01 -7.94
N VAL A 36 6.13 -0.76 -8.21
CA VAL A 36 6.06 0.30 -7.19
C VAL A 36 4.95 0.02 -6.17
N GLY A 37 3.79 -0.44 -6.64
CA GLY A 37 2.67 -0.85 -5.81
C GLY A 37 3.05 -2.02 -4.89
N ALA A 38 3.75 -3.03 -5.42
CA ALA A 38 4.24 -4.15 -4.62
C ALA A 38 5.24 -3.68 -3.56
N PHE A 39 6.19 -2.81 -3.92
CA PHE A 39 7.15 -2.26 -2.97
C PHE A 39 6.46 -1.51 -1.82
N ILE A 40 5.49 -0.65 -2.13
CA ILE A 40 4.73 0.11 -1.11
C ILE A 40 3.91 -0.83 -0.24
N MET A 41 3.15 -1.74 -0.86
CA MET A 41 2.25 -2.65 -0.14
C MET A 41 3.02 -3.63 0.75
N VAL A 42 4.14 -4.18 0.27
CA VAL A 42 5.01 -5.07 1.04
C VAL A 42 5.67 -4.31 2.19
N GLY A 43 6.21 -3.11 1.94
CA GLY A 43 6.79 -2.29 3.01
C GLY A 43 5.77 -1.91 4.09
N LEU A 44 4.55 -1.59 3.67
CA LEU A 44 3.44 -1.32 4.57
C LEU A 44 3.06 -2.55 5.39
N GLN A 45 2.90 -3.71 4.74
CA GLN A 45 2.60 -4.98 5.41
C GLN A 45 3.69 -5.36 6.39
N GLU A 46 4.96 -5.20 6.02
CA GLU A 46 6.08 -5.49 6.91
C GLU A 46 6.12 -4.50 8.09
N THR A 47 5.75 -3.24 7.88
CA THR A 47 5.63 -2.24 8.97
C THR A 47 4.49 -2.60 9.94
N PHE A 48 3.35 -3.05 9.43
CA PHE A 48 2.24 -3.52 10.27
C PHE A 48 2.57 -4.83 10.99
N ARG A 49 3.24 -5.76 10.30
CA ARG A 49 3.64 -7.06 10.82
C ARG A 49 4.76 -6.95 11.85
N SER A 50 5.72 -6.05 11.63
CA SER A 50 6.82 -5.77 12.55
C SER A 50 6.37 -5.06 13.81
N SER A 51 5.09 -4.67 13.90
CA SER A 51 4.57 -3.75 14.90
C SER A 51 5.20 -2.37 14.70
N PHE A 52 4.36 -1.36 14.50
CA PHE A 52 4.75 0.05 14.63
C PHE A 52 5.07 0.34 16.12
N PHE A 53 6.16 -0.26 16.63
CA PHE A 53 6.83 0.05 17.90
C PHE A 53 6.37 -0.63 19.20
N GLY A 54 5.65 -1.75 19.23
CA GLY A 54 5.26 -2.41 20.51
C GLY A 54 4.44 -1.52 21.50
N LEU A 55 4.06 -0.31 21.06
CA LEU A 55 3.35 0.73 21.80
C LEU A 55 1.86 0.77 21.44
N ALA A 56 1.46 0.07 20.37
CA ALA A 56 0.09 0.09 19.85
C ALA A 56 -0.71 -1.11 20.41
N PRO A 57 -1.96 -0.90 20.89
CA PRO A 57 -2.80 -1.96 21.43
C PRO A 57 -2.98 -3.15 20.47
N LYS A 58 -2.98 -4.37 21.02
CA LYS A 58 -3.11 -5.65 20.29
C LYS A 58 -4.28 -5.72 19.30
N TRP A 59 -5.33 -4.91 19.49
CA TRP A 59 -6.46 -4.77 18.54
C TRP A 59 -6.06 -4.21 17.17
N ILE A 60 -5.02 -3.37 17.10
CA ILE A 60 -4.50 -2.84 15.84
C ILE A 60 -3.77 -3.93 15.06
N SER A 61 -3.18 -4.91 15.75
CA SER A 61 -2.55 -6.07 15.11
C SER A 61 -3.54 -6.97 14.38
N GLN A 62 -4.85 -6.88 14.65
CA GLN A 62 -5.92 -7.56 13.89
C GLN A 62 -6.64 -6.62 12.90
N GLY A 63 -6.32 -5.32 12.94
CA GLY A 63 -6.94 -4.28 12.13
C GLY A 63 -6.22 -4.01 10.80
N HIS A 64 -5.31 -4.87 10.35
CA HIS A 64 -4.55 -4.68 9.11
C HIS A 64 -5.47 -4.43 7.91
N ALA A 65 -6.60 -5.14 7.83
CA ALA A 65 -7.59 -4.94 6.77
C ALA A 65 -8.21 -3.52 6.77
N LEU A 66 -8.49 -2.94 7.94
CA LEU A 66 -9.01 -1.57 8.04
C LEU A 66 -7.98 -0.53 7.60
N VAL A 67 -6.72 -0.73 7.97
CA VAL A 67 -5.67 0.22 7.57
C VAL A 67 -5.36 0.13 6.08
N PHE A 68 -5.34 -1.08 5.51
CA PHE A 68 -5.28 -1.24 4.06
C PHE A 68 -6.47 -0.57 3.37
N GLY A 69 -7.70 -0.77 3.88
CA GLY A 69 -8.90 -0.12 3.34
C GLY A 69 -8.81 1.41 3.38
N LEU A 70 -8.35 1.99 4.49
CA LEU A 70 -8.19 3.45 4.63
C LEU A 70 -7.11 4.00 3.69
N LEU A 71 -5.98 3.31 3.57
CA LEU A 71 -4.90 3.69 2.66
C LEU A 71 -5.38 3.66 1.20
N VAL A 72 -6.20 2.69 0.85
CA VAL A 72 -6.77 2.58 -0.48
C VAL A 72 -7.76 3.71 -0.75
N ILE A 73 -8.65 4.03 0.20
CA ILE A 73 -9.52 5.20 0.09
C ILE A 73 -8.69 6.46 -0.13
N PHE A 74 -7.61 6.65 0.63
CA PHE A 74 -6.72 7.79 0.47
C PHE A 74 -6.07 7.84 -0.93
N VAL A 75 -5.53 6.72 -1.41
CA VAL A 75 -4.93 6.63 -2.75
C VAL A 75 -5.96 6.94 -3.82
N ILE A 76 -7.18 6.40 -3.76
CA ILE A 76 -8.19 6.64 -4.78
C ILE A 76 -8.65 8.11 -4.77
N LEU A 77 -8.76 8.74 -3.58
CA LEU A 77 -9.16 10.14 -3.44
C LEU A 77 -8.10 11.13 -3.94
N PHE A 78 -6.81 10.86 -3.71
CA PHE A 78 -5.73 11.81 -4.00
C PHE A 78 -4.87 11.46 -5.22
N LEU A 79 -4.86 10.18 -5.64
CA LEU A 79 -4.04 9.63 -6.72
C LEU A 79 -4.86 8.69 -7.61
N ALA A 80 -5.81 9.24 -8.36
CA ALA A 80 -6.71 8.46 -9.23
C ALA A 80 -5.97 7.63 -10.30
N ASN A 81 -4.76 8.02 -10.73
CA ASN A 81 -3.93 7.23 -11.66
C ASN A 81 -2.86 6.39 -10.95
N GLY A 82 -2.88 6.33 -9.61
CA GLY A 82 -1.85 5.72 -8.77
C GLY A 82 -0.54 6.49 -8.75
N VAL A 83 0.43 5.99 -7.97
CA VAL A 83 1.70 6.68 -7.68
C VAL A 83 2.51 6.94 -8.94
N VAL A 84 2.61 5.96 -9.84
CA VAL A 84 3.41 6.09 -11.08
C VAL A 84 2.68 6.95 -12.11
N GLY A 85 1.36 6.80 -12.24
CA GLY A 85 0.56 7.55 -13.20
C GLY A 85 0.51 9.06 -12.90
N ASP A 86 0.41 9.43 -11.63
CA ASP A 86 0.37 10.82 -11.20
C ASP A 86 1.74 11.39 -10.79
N TRP A 87 2.86 10.71 -11.07
CA TRP A 87 4.21 11.11 -10.64
C TRP A 87 4.56 12.58 -10.95
N LYS A 88 4.18 13.08 -12.12
CA LYS A 88 4.37 14.50 -12.50
C LYS A 88 3.55 15.47 -11.65
N LYS A 89 2.32 15.09 -11.27
CA LYS A 89 1.46 15.88 -10.37
C LYS A 89 1.94 15.82 -8.93
N ILE A 90 2.38 14.65 -8.47
CA ILE A 90 2.97 14.46 -7.13
C ILE A 90 4.22 15.32 -6.99
N LYS A 91 5.16 15.25 -7.95
CA LYS A 91 6.36 16.09 -7.93
C LYS A 91 6.02 17.58 -7.92
N ARG A 92 5.00 18.00 -8.67
CA ARG A 92 4.58 19.41 -8.71
C ARG A 92 3.89 19.88 -7.42
N ASN A 93 3.10 19.03 -6.76
CA ASN A 93 2.32 19.40 -5.58
C ASN A 93 3.09 19.19 -4.26
N VAL A 94 3.93 18.16 -4.18
CA VAL A 94 4.72 17.80 -2.99
C VAL A 94 6.10 18.46 -3.02
N PHE A 95 6.77 18.51 -4.17
CA PHE A 95 8.05 19.20 -4.36
C PHE A 95 7.87 20.60 -4.96
N ARG A 96 6.74 21.27 -4.69
CA ARG A 96 6.66 22.72 -4.91
C ARG A 96 7.62 23.37 -3.90
N VAL A 97 8.90 23.43 -4.26
CA VAL A 97 9.86 24.33 -3.65
C VAL A 97 9.20 25.69 -3.78
N ARG A 98 8.73 26.16 -2.64
CA ARG A 98 8.27 27.52 -2.42
C ARG A 98 9.42 28.39 -2.89
N GLU A 99 9.35 28.90 -4.11
CA GLU A 99 10.19 30.02 -4.50
C GLU A 99 9.79 31.16 -3.56
N SER A 100 10.63 31.33 -2.54
CA SER A 100 10.67 32.54 -1.75
C SER A 100 11.08 33.65 -2.71
N HIS A 101 10.18 34.62 -2.86
CA HIS A 101 10.48 35.95 -3.36
C HIS A 101 11.79 36.50 -2.81
#